data_AF-A0A843KGT7-F1
#
_entry.id   AF-A0A843KGT7-F1
#
_cell.length_a   1.000
_cell.length_b   1.000
_cell.length_c   1.000
_cell.angle_alpha   90.00
_cell.angle_beta   90.00
_cell.angle_gamma   90.00
#
_symmetry.space_group_name_H-M   'P 1'
#
loop_
_entity.id
_entity.type
_entity.pdbx_description
1 polymer ?
#
loop_
_entity_poly.entity_id
_entity_poly.type
_entity_poly.pdbx_seq_one_letter_code
_entity_poly.pdbx_strand_id
1 'polypeptide(L)'
;MDLEQFFKDERVDLFSDVSLDDLSGKDRSSVLEFLPAARSVIVFGREVPVAVYAMAAKEKTREMYRIAGSLDATARSLVECLDAEQFPSVPVPFLFPVRIVDGRVQGLVRLKQIAAAG
;
A
#
# COMPACT_ATOMS: atom_id res chain seq x y z
N MET A 1 10.82 -4.76 -14.81
CA MET A 1 9.77 -5.76 -14.57
C MET A 1 8.46 -5.23 -15.14
N ASP A 2 7.56 -6.11 -15.57
CA ASP A 2 6.19 -5.74 -15.92
C ASP A 2 5.33 -5.73 -14.64
N LEU A 3 4.95 -4.53 -14.17
CA LEU A 3 4.15 -4.35 -12.96
C LEU A 3 2.72 -4.89 -13.12
N GLU A 4 2.11 -4.75 -14.30
CA GLU A 4 0.76 -5.24 -14.54
C GLU A 4 0.72 -6.77 -14.42
N GLN A 5 1.69 -7.43 -15.05
CA GLN A 5 1.80 -8.89 -14.99
C GLN A 5 2.11 -9.38 -13.57
N PHE A 6 3.04 -8.72 -12.86
CA PHE A 6 3.34 -9.04 -11.46
C PHE A 6 2.08 -8.95 -10.58
N PHE A 7 1.35 -7.84 -10.64
CA PHE A 7 0.16 -7.63 -9.80
C PHE A 7 -0.98 -8.58 -10.17
N LYS A 8 -1.12 -8.93 -11.45
CA LYS A 8 -2.07 -9.95 -11.89
C LYS A 8 -1.78 -11.31 -11.29
N ASP A 9 -0.51 -11.74 -11.28
CA ASP A 9 -0.09 -13.03 -10.72
C ASP A 9 -0.29 -13.06 -9.19
N GLU A 10 -0.07 -11.93 -8.53
CA GLU A 10 -0.30 -11.71 -7.10
C GLU A 10 -1.78 -11.47 -6.73
N ARG A 11 -2.69 -11.53 -7.71
CA ARG A 11 -4.14 -11.27 -7.53
C ARG A 11 -4.42 -9.93 -6.85
N VAL A 12 -3.69 -8.90 -7.24
CA VAL A 12 -3.99 -7.52 -6.91
C VAL A 12 -5.00 -7.00 -7.93
N ASP A 13 -6.08 -6.38 -7.45
CA ASP A 13 -7.19 -5.97 -8.32
C ASP A 13 -6.96 -4.58 -8.91
N LEU A 14 -6.21 -3.73 -8.19
CA LEU A 14 -5.90 -2.37 -8.61
C LEU A 14 -4.54 -1.94 -8.10
N PHE A 15 -3.81 -1.18 -8.93
CA PHE A 15 -2.60 -0.49 -8.53
C PHE A 15 -2.44 0.84 -9.27
N SER A 16 -1.59 1.70 -8.72
CA SER A 16 -1.14 2.97 -9.31
C SER A 16 0.30 3.22 -8.90
N ASP A 17 1.12 3.71 -9.83
CA ASP A 17 2.48 4.21 -9.59
C ASP A 17 2.47 5.73 -9.74
N VAL A 18 2.85 6.43 -8.68
CA VAL A 18 2.66 7.88 -8.56
C VAL A 18 3.99 8.54 -8.27
N SER A 19 4.41 9.46 -9.13
CA SER A 19 5.58 10.31 -8.87
C SER A 19 5.31 11.23 -7.68
N LEU A 20 6.32 11.46 -6.83
CA LEU A 20 6.21 12.42 -5.74
C LEU A 20 5.99 13.86 -6.21
N ASP A 21 6.31 14.17 -7.47
CA ASP A 21 6.08 15.48 -8.06
C ASP A 21 4.59 15.72 -8.42
N ASP A 22 3.81 14.65 -8.59
CA ASP A 22 2.37 14.72 -8.84
C ASP A 22 1.55 14.75 -7.54
N LEU A 23 2.21 14.56 -6.40
CA LEU A 23 1.57 14.59 -5.08
C LEU A 23 1.40 16.02 -4.55
N SER A 24 0.28 16.24 -3.83
CA SER A 24 0.12 17.46 -3.04
C SER A 24 1.27 17.62 -2.04
N GLY A 25 1.66 18.86 -1.71
CA GLY A 25 2.77 19.11 -0.79
C GLY A 25 2.63 18.37 0.55
N LYS A 26 1.40 18.21 1.07
CA LYS A 26 1.13 17.46 2.29
C LYS A 26 1.38 15.96 2.14
N ASP A 27 1.00 15.36 1.00
CA ASP A 27 1.21 13.93 0.75
C ASP A 27 2.69 13.64 0.48
N ARG A 28 3.32 14.46 -0.37
CA ARG A 28 4.76 14.40 -0.64
C ARG A 28 5.57 14.48 0.66
N SER A 29 5.31 15.47 1.52
CA SER A 29 6.00 15.58 2.81
C SER A 29 5.80 14.37 3.71
N SER A 30 4.60 13.79 3.73
CA SER A 30 4.32 12.61 4.55
C SER A 30 5.06 11.36 4.06
N VAL A 31 5.23 11.21 2.74
CA VAL A 31 6.03 10.12 2.15
C VAL A 31 7.51 10.33 2.44
N LEU A 32 8.02 11.56 2.28
CA LEU A 32 9.43 11.89 2.54
C LEU A 32 9.82 11.80 4.02
N GLU A 33 8.87 11.99 4.94
CA GLU A 33 9.08 11.74 6.38
C GLU A 33 9.40 10.26 6.63
N PHE A 34 8.82 9.35 5.85
CA PHE A 34 9.04 7.91 5.96
C PHE A 34 10.26 7.43 5.16
N LEU A 35 10.40 7.88 3.91
CA LEU A 35 11.53 7.55 3.04
C LEU A 35 12.04 8.83 2.35
N PRO A 36 13.04 9.52 2.92
CA PRO A 36 13.52 10.80 2.41
C PRO A 36 14.07 10.77 0.98
N ALA A 37 14.52 9.61 0.51
CA ALA A 37 15.05 9.42 -0.83
C ALA A 37 13.98 8.96 -1.85
N ALA A 38 12.71 8.83 -1.45
CA ALA A 38 11.64 8.37 -2.32
C ALA A 38 11.47 9.31 -3.53
N ARG A 39 11.14 8.72 -4.69
CA ARG A 39 10.83 9.44 -5.94
C ARG A 39 9.45 9.12 -6.48
N SER A 40 8.94 7.92 -6.19
CA SER A 40 7.58 7.51 -6.48
C SER A 40 7.00 6.70 -5.33
N VAL A 41 5.69 6.44 -5.39
CA VAL A 41 4.94 5.56 -4.51
C VAL A 41 4.10 4.63 -5.38
N ILE A 42 4.23 3.33 -5.16
CA ILE A 42 3.31 2.34 -5.73
C ILE A 42 2.25 2.02 -4.67
N VAL A 43 0.98 2.26 -5.01
CA VAL A 43 -0.17 1.91 -4.17
C VAL A 43 -0.94 0.81 -4.85
N PHE A 44 -1.28 -0.24 -4.12
CA PHE A 44 -2.06 -1.35 -4.66
C PHE A 44 -3.07 -1.87 -3.64
N GLY A 45 -4.09 -2.57 -4.14
CA GLY A 45 -5.19 -3.04 -3.33
C GLY A 45 -5.83 -4.32 -3.87
N ARG A 46 -6.50 -5.02 -2.96
CA ARG A 46 -7.35 -6.17 -3.27
C ARG A 46 -8.76 -5.89 -2.77
N GLU A 47 -9.75 -6.21 -3.59
CA GLU A 47 -11.15 -6.19 -3.22
C GLU A 47 -11.41 -7.24 -2.13
N VAL A 48 -12.23 -6.85 -1.15
CA VAL A 48 -12.69 -7.77 -0.13
C VAL A 48 -13.92 -8.50 -0.69
N PRO A 49 -13.89 -9.84 -0.81
CA PRO A 49 -15.03 -10.58 -1.34
C PRO A 49 -16.30 -10.31 -0.54
N VAL A 50 -17.44 -10.11 -1.22
CA VAL A 50 -18.73 -9.80 -0.58
C VAL A 50 -19.10 -10.82 0.50
N ALA A 51 -18.78 -12.10 0.30
CA ALA A 51 -19.02 -13.17 1.27
C ALA A 51 -18.36 -12.91 2.64
N VAL A 52 -17.21 -12.23 2.69
CA VAL A 52 -16.52 -11.88 3.94
C VAL A 52 -17.37 -10.94 4.80
N TYR A 53 -18.17 -10.06 4.17
CA TYR A 53 -19.04 -9.15 4.89
C TYR A 53 -20.23 -9.84 5.55
N ALA A 54 -20.61 -11.04 5.08
CA ALA A 54 -21.68 -11.85 5.64
C ALA A 54 -21.21 -12.80 6.76
N MET A 55 -19.90 -12.91 7.00
CA MET A 55 -19.33 -13.80 8.02
C MET A 55 -19.58 -13.29 9.44
N ALA A 56 -19.55 -14.22 10.41
CA ALA A 56 -19.55 -13.85 11.82
C ALA A 56 -18.32 -13.00 12.17
N ALA A 57 -18.44 -12.12 13.18
CA ALA A 57 -17.44 -11.10 13.47
C ALA A 57 -15.99 -11.65 13.59
N LYS A 58 -15.81 -12.78 14.27
CA LYS A 58 -14.49 -13.42 14.46
C LYS A 58 -13.90 -13.95 13.15
N GLU A 59 -14.72 -14.58 12.33
CA GLU A 59 -14.33 -15.15 11.04
C GLU A 59 -14.04 -14.04 10.03
N LYS A 60 -14.92 -13.04 9.96
CA LYS A 60 -14.70 -11.82 9.18
C LYS A 60 -13.36 -11.18 9.54
N THR A 61 -13.08 -11.02 10.83
CA THR A 61 -11.81 -10.43 11.29
C THR A 61 -10.61 -11.26 10.84
N ARG A 62 -10.67 -12.58 10.98
CA ARG A 62 -9.61 -13.49 10.53
C ARG A 62 -9.37 -13.36 9.02
N GLU A 63 -10.43 -13.33 8.21
CA GLU A 63 -10.30 -13.18 6.75
C GLU A 63 -9.74 -11.81 6.35
N MET A 64 -10.15 -10.74 7.02
CA MET A 64 -9.58 -9.41 6.79
C MET A 64 -8.07 -9.38 7.10
N TYR A 65 -7.63 -9.99 8.20
CA TYR A 65 -6.20 -10.12 8.52
C TYR A 65 -5.46 -11.00 7.51
N ARG A 66 -6.09 -12.05 7.00
CA ARG A 66 -5.51 -12.90 5.95
C ARG A 66 -5.30 -12.11 4.65
N ILE A 67 -6.28 -11.29 4.25
CA ILE A 67 -6.16 -10.41 3.09
C ILE A 67 -5.04 -9.38 3.31
N ALA A 68 -5.04 -8.69 4.44
CA ALA A 68 -4.01 -7.70 4.78
C ALA A 68 -2.60 -8.33 4.78
N GLY A 69 -2.43 -9.49 5.41
CA GLY A 69 -1.15 -10.21 5.45
C GLY A 69 -0.69 -10.67 4.06
N SER A 70 -1.61 -10.97 3.14
CA SER A 70 -1.24 -11.27 1.76
C SER A 70 -0.77 -10.02 1.00
N LEU A 71 -1.36 -8.85 1.23
CA LEU A 71 -0.88 -7.59 0.65
C LEU A 71 0.52 -7.23 1.17
N ASP A 72 0.79 -7.46 2.47
CA ASP A 72 2.12 -7.28 3.05
C ASP A 72 3.16 -8.26 2.47
N ALA A 73 2.75 -9.49 2.15
CA ALA A 73 3.60 -10.44 1.45
C ALA A 73 3.92 -9.97 0.03
N THR A 74 2.91 -9.57 -0.74
CA THR A 74 3.06 -9.00 -2.08
C THR A 74 3.96 -7.75 -2.08
N ALA A 75 3.84 -6.86 -1.09
CA ALA A 75 4.71 -5.68 -0.95
C ALA A 75 6.18 -6.08 -0.80
N ARG A 76 6.47 -7.13 -0.02
CA ARG A 76 7.84 -7.64 0.17
C ARG A 76 8.38 -8.29 -1.11
N SER A 77 7.59 -9.13 -1.77
CA SER A 77 7.97 -9.73 -3.05
C SER A 77 8.23 -8.68 -4.12
N LEU A 78 7.42 -7.62 -4.16
CA LEU A 78 7.65 -6.49 -5.07
C LEU A 78 9.00 -5.82 -4.80
N VAL A 79 9.33 -5.57 -3.53
CA VAL A 79 10.63 -4.98 -3.15
C VAL A 79 11.79 -5.87 -3.59
N GLU A 80 11.71 -7.19 -3.39
CA GLU A 80 12.74 -8.13 -3.86
C GLU A 80 12.92 -8.05 -5.38
N CYS A 81 11.83 -7.96 -6.15
CA CYS A 81 11.90 -7.81 -7.60
C CYS A 81 12.50 -6.46 -8.02
N LEU A 82 12.13 -5.35 -7.36
CA LEU A 82 12.64 -4.01 -7.65
C LEU A 82 14.12 -3.88 -7.28
N ASP A 83 14.54 -4.45 -6.15
CA ASP A 83 15.92 -4.47 -5.71
C ASP A 83 16.80 -5.26 -6.70
N ALA A 84 16.30 -6.37 -7.27
CA ALA A 84 17.00 -7.13 -8.32
C ALA A 84 17.24 -6.29 -9.59
N GLU A 85 16.41 -5.27 -9.83
CA GLU A 85 16.54 -4.30 -10.92
C GLU A 85 17.24 -3.00 -10.49
N GLN A 86 17.81 -2.95 -9.28
CA GLN A 86 18.52 -1.80 -8.72
C GLN A 86 17.62 -0.58 -8.48
N PHE A 87 16.35 -0.82 -8.12
CA PHE A 87 15.40 0.20 -7.65
C PHE A 87 15.14 0.04 -6.14
N PRO A 88 15.92 0.73 -5.28
CA PRO A 88 15.79 0.59 -3.83
C PRO A 88 14.40 0.99 -3.37
N SER A 89 13.73 0.07 -2.68
CA SER A 89 12.32 0.22 -2.29
C SER A 89 12.10 -0.17 -0.84
N VAL A 90 11.09 0.44 -0.19
CA VAL A 90 10.71 0.10 1.19
C VAL A 90 9.24 -0.30 1.21
N PRO A 91 8.89 -1.52 1.67
CA PRO A 91 7.50 -1.91 1.79
C PRO A 91 6.86 -1.17 2.97
N VAL A 92 5.65 -0.64 2.76
CA VAL A 92 4.86 -0.02 3.82
C VAL A 92 3.83 -1.04 4.33
N PRO A 93 3.92 -1.48 5.61
CA PRO A 93 2.98 -2.46 6.14
C PRO A 93 1.54 -1.95 6.15
N PHE A 94 0.56 -2.81 5.88
CA PHE A 94 -0.85 -2.43 5.87
C PHE A 94 -1.31 -1.85 7.22
N LEU A 95 -0.75 -2.34 8.33
CA LEU A 95 -1.09 -1.90 9.68
C LEU A 95 -0.19 -0.77 10.22
N PHE A 96 0.71 -0.16 9.42
CA PHE A 96 1.63 0.90 9.89
C PHE A 96 2.22 1.77 8.74
N PRO A 97 2.47 3.09 8.88
CA PRO A 97 2.53 3.89 10.12
C PRO A 97 1.30 4.76 10.35
N VAL A 98 0.93 4.89 11.62
CA VAL A 98 -0.05 5.86 12.09
C VAL A 98 0.62 6.91 12.95
N ARG A 99 0.15 8.15 12.88
CA ARG A 99 0.52 9.25 13.77
C ARG A 99 -0.69 9.68 14.60
N ILE A 100 -0.42 10.34 15.72
CA ILE A 100 -1.47 10.97 16.52
C ILE A 100 -1.46 12.46 16.20
N VAL A 101 -2.58 12.97 15.67
CA VAL A 101 -2.79 14.39 15.38
C VAL A 101 -4.08 14.81 16.07
N ASP A 102 -4.01 15.81 16.94
CA ASP A 102 -5.14 16.30 17.74
C ASP A 102 -5.89 15.20 18.50
N GLY A 103 -5.14 14.27 19.10
CA GLY A 103 -5.70 13.12 19.85
C GLY A 103 -6.34 12.04 18.98
N ARG A 104 -6.24 12.13 17.64
CA ARG A 104 -6.78 11.14 16.70
C ARG A 104 -5.68 10.36 16.02
N VAL A 105 -5.87 9.06 15.90
CA VAL A 105 -5.02 8.18 15.09
C VAL A 105 -5.29 8.47 13.61
N GLN A 106 -4.25 8.84 12.88
CA GLN A 106 -4.29 9.07 11.43
C GLN A 106 -3.21 8.22 10.76
N GLY A 107 -3.50 7.64 9.60
CA GLY A 107 -2.44 7.09 8.75
C GLY A 107 -1.42 8.19 8.43
N LEU A 108 -0.12 7.86 8.50
CA LEU A 108 0.94 8.78 8.11
C LEU A 108 0.75 9.19 6.64
N VAL A 109 0.40 8.21 5.81
CA VAL A 109 0.18 8.38 4.37
C VAL A 109 -1.30 8.23 4.02
N ARG A 110 -1.83 9.15 3.21
CA ARG A 110 -3.23 9.13 2.74
C ARG A 110 -3.35 8.31 1.45
N LEU A 111 -3.30 6.98 1.56
CA LEU A 111 -3.26 6.05 0.42
C LEU A 111 -4.32 6.33 -0.66
N LYS A 112 -5.57 6.62 -0.26
CA LYS A 112 -6.65 6.95 -1.21
C LYS A 112 -6.39 8.21 -2.04
N GLN A 113 -5.72 9.22 -1.44
CA GLN A 113 -5.43 10.48 -2.12
C GLN A 113 -4.22 10.31 -3.06
N ILE A 114 -3.22 9.54 -2.63
CA ILE A 114 -2.06 9.19 -3.47
C ILE A 114 -2.51 8.38 -4.68
N ALA A 115 -3.28 7.31 -4.48
CA ALA A 115 -3.76 6.48 -5.59
C ALA A 115 -4.66 7.22 -6.59
N ALA A 116 -5.26 8.35 -6.20
CA ALA A 116 -6.09 9.17 -7.09
C ALA A 116 -5.26 10.20 -7.89
N ALA A 117 -3.98 10.36 -7.59
CA ALA A 117 -3.07 11.27 -8.30
C ALA A 117 -2.37 10.60 -9.49
N GLY A 118 -2.53 9.29 -9.67
CA GLY A 118 -2.07 8.54 -10.84
C GLY A 118 -3.12 7.56 -11.34
#